data_AF-A0A518H9V1-F1
#
_entry.id   AF-A0A518H9V1-F1
#
_cell.length_a   1.000
_cell.length_b   1.000
_cell.length_c   1.000
_cell.angle_alpha   90.00
_cell.angle_beta   90.00
_cell.angle_gamma   90.00
#
_symmetry.space_group_name_H-M   'P 1'
#
loop_
_entity.id
_entity.type
_entity.pdbx_description
1 polymer ?
#
loop_
_entity_poly.entity_id
_entity_poly.type
_entity_poly.pdbx_seq_one_letter_code
_entity_poly.pdbx_strand_id
1 'polypeptide(L)' 'MTHALKASIVFSLGTWWHVRQVRAHHRRYPEIRGEGRSRRAALDQLAHQLNRALDSAPGRGYRTGIERALDEIRSLRR' A
#
# COMPACT_ATOMS: atom_id res chain seq x y z
N MET A 1 6.09 -25.54 8.03
CA MET A 1 6.71 -24.33 7.45
C MET A 1 5.67 -23.22 7.41
N THR A 2 5.46 -22.54 8.52
CA THR A 2 4.49 -21.46 8.68
C THR A 2 5.05 -20.22 7.99
N HIS A 3 4.54 -19.91 6.79
CA HIS A 3 4.80 -18.65 6.12
C HIS A 3 4.18 -17.54 6.99
N ALA A 4 4.93 -17.07 7.98
CA ALA A 4 4.60 -15.83 8.65
C ALA A 4 4.72 -14.73 7.59
N LEU A 5 3.59 -14.41 6.96
CA LEU A 5 3.44 -13.25 6.09
C LEU A 5 3.93 -12.06 6.90
N LYS A 6 5.19 -11.67 6.71
CA LYS A 6 5.80 -10.52 7.36
C LYS A 6 5.14 -9.30 6.74
N ALA A 7 3.91 -8.99 7.17
CA ALA A 7 2.97 -8.12 6.48
C ALA A 7 3.69 -6.93 5.84
N SER A 8 3.83 -7.00 4.51
CA SER A 8 4.51 -5.97 3.73
C SER A 8 3.70 -4.67 3.72
N ILE A 9 2.40 -4.76 4.00
CA ILE A 9 1.51 -3.62 4.17
C ILE A 9 1.30 -3.37 5.66
N VAL A 10 1.57 -2.14 6.07
CA VAL A 10 1.33 -1.65 7.42
C VAL A 10 0.09 -0.79 7.39
N PHE A 11 -0.87 -1.12 8.26
CA PHE A 11 -2.03 -0.29 8.52
C PHE A 11 -1.81 0.54 9.78
N SER A 12 -2.21 1.80 9.73
CA SER A 12 -2.35 2.64 10.91
C SER A 12 -3.71 3.29 10.93
N LEU A 13 -4.23 3.55 12.13
CA LEU A 13 -5.46 4.30 12.31
C LEU A 13 -5.09 5.74 12.65
N GLY A 14 -5.75 6.68 12.00
CA GLY A 14 -5.64 8.10 12.28
C GLY A 14 -7.02 8.71 12.41
N THR A 15 -7.07 9.86 13.07
CA THR A 15 -8.26 10.70 13.12
C THR A 15 -7.88 12.04 12.51
N TRP A 16 -8.54 12.42 11.43
CA TRP A 16 -8.35 13.74 10.80
C TRP A 16 -9.70 14.46 10.78
N TRP A 17 -9.76 15.67 11.37
CA TRP A 17 -11.02 16.44 11.53
C TRP A 17 -12.19 15.58 12.04
N HIS A 18 -11.97 14.78 13.09
CA HIS A 18 -12.96 13.85 13.68
C HIS A 18 -13.42 12.69 12.77
N VAL A 19 -12.85 12.52 11.58
CA VAL A 19 -13.11 11.37 10.70
C VAL A 19 -12.07 10.29 10.97
N ARG A 20 -12.54 9.08 11.32
CA ARG A 20 -11.68 7.89 11.43
C ARG A 20 -11.19 7.52 10.04
N GLN A 21 -9.87 7.45 9.90
CA GLN A 21 -9.21 7.02 8.68
C GLN A 21 -8.30 5.82 8.96
N VAL A 22 -8.32 4.89 8.03
CA VAL A 22 -7.33 3.85 7.88
C VAL A 22 -6.28 4.37 6.91
N ARG A 23 -5.02 4.31 7.30
CA ARG A 23 -3.86 4.55 6.46
C ARG A 23 -3.19 3.22 6.16
N ALA A 24 -2.74 3.04 4.94
CA ALA A 24 -1.99 1.87 4.49
C ALA A 24 -0.73 2.35 3.78
N HIS A 25 0.41 1.70 4.05
CA HIS A 25 1.63 1.90 3.27
C HIS A 25 2.39 0.58 3.13
N HIS A 26 3.19 0.48 2.08
CA HIS A 26 4.08 -0.65 1.89
C HIS A 26 5.39 -0.41 2.67
N ARG A 27 5.91 -1.41 3.39
CA ARG A 27 7.10 -1.27 4.25
C ARG A 27 8.34 -0.79 3.52
N ARG A 28 8.49 -1.16 2.24
CA ARG A 28 9.59 -0.70 1.39
C ARG A 28 9.40 0.72 0.85
N TYR A 29 8.18 1.23 0.88
CA TYR A 29 7.79 2.53 0.33
C TYR A 29 6.92 3.30 1.34
N PRO A 30 7.44 3.60 2.56
CA PRO A 30 6.68 4.29 3.60
C PRO A 30 6.24 5.71 3.23
N GLU A 31 6.86 6.29 2.21
CA GLU A 31 6.50 7.56 1.58
C GLU A 31 5.24 7.47 0.73
N ILE A 32 4.92 6.28 0.18
CA ILE A 32 3.72 6.04 -0.63
C ILE A 32 2.61 5.52 0.29
N ARG A 33 1.57 6.33 0.48
CA ARG A 33 0.50 6.05 1.44
C ARG A 33 -0.87 6.13 0.76
N GLY A 34 -1.73 5.18 1.11
CA GLY A 34 -3.16 5.23 0.84
C GLY A 34 -3.93 5.52 2.12
N GLU A 35 -5.00 6.28 2.01
CA GLU A 35 -5.90 6.62 3.10
C GLU A 35 -7.34 6.23 2.73
N GLY A 36 -8.20 6.07 3.73
CA GLY A 36 -9.59 5.74 3.45
C GLY A 36 -10.39 5.49 4.71
N ARG A 37 -11.72 5.52 4.59
CA ARG A 37 -12.60 5.23 5.73
C ARG A 37 -12.64 3.75 6.11
N SER A 38 -12.04 2.88 5.30
CA SER A 38 -11.94 1.43 5.52
C SER A 38 -10.59 0.90 5.03
N ARG A 39 -10.22 -0.31 5.47
CA ARG A 39 -9.01 -0.98 4.98
C ARG A 39 -9.01 -1.14 3.45
N ARG A 40 -10.17 -1.48 2.86
CA ARG A 40 -10.32 -1.62 1.42
C ARG A 40 -10.10 -0.29 0.70
N ALA A 41 -10.70 0.80 1.18
CA ALA A 41 -10.48 2.12 0.61
C ALA A 41 -9.01 2.56 0.71
N ALA A 42 -8.36 2.31 1.84
CA ALA A 42 -6.94 2.62 2.02
C ALA A 42 -6.04 1.80 1.09
N LEU A 43 -6.36 0.51 0.85
CA LEU A 43 -5.66 -0.33 -0.11
C LEU A 43 -5.88 0.12 -1.56
N ASP A 44 -7.10 0.51 -1.91
CA ASP A 44 -7.43 1.02 -3.26
C ASP A 44 -6.65 2.32 -3.53
N GLN A 45 -6.60 3.25 -2.56
CA GLN A 45 -5.81 4.46 -2.70
C GLN A 45 -4.30 4.16 -2.73
N LEU A 46 -3.81 3.23 -1.92
CA LEU A 46 -2.39 2.83 -1.93
C LEU A 46 -1.99 2.24 -3.29
N ALA A 47 -2.83 1.38 -3.87
CA ALA A 47 -2.59 0.84 -5.21
C ALA A 47 -2.57 1.94 -6.28
N HIS A 48 -3.46 2.93 -6.18
CA HIS A 48 -3.45 4.07 -7.10
C HIS A 48 -2.15 4.88 -7.01
N GLN A 49 -1.67 5.16 -5.79
CA GLN A 49 -0.41 5.90 -5.59
C GLN A 49 0.81 5.10 -6.06
N LEU A 50 0.83 3.79 -5.84
CA LEU A 50 1.89 2.91 -6.35
C LEU A 50 1.91 2.86 -7.88
N ASN A 51 0.76 2.82 -8.55
CA ASN A 51 0.71 2.93 -10.02
C ASN A 51 1.29 4.25 -10.52
N ARG A 52 0.97 5.39 -9.86
CA ARG A 52 1.58 6.68 -10.23
C ARG A 52 3.10 6.70 -10.05
N ALA A 53 3.60 6.07 -8.99
CA ALA A 53 5.02 5.93 -8.75
C ALA A 53 5.68 4.99 -9.78
N LEU A 54 4.95 3.98 -10.28
CA LEU A 54 5.39 3.09 -11.35
C LEU A 54 5.61 3.85 -12.67
N ASP A 55 4.70 4.75 -13.01
CA ASP A 55 4.77 5.57 -14.22
C ASP A 55 5.97 6.53 -14.20
N SER A 56 6.40 6.93 -13.01
CA SER A 56 7.52 7.86 -12.79
C SER A 56 8.83 7.17 -12.34
N ALA A 57 8.88 5.84 -12.36
CA ALA A 57 9.97 5.04 -11.78
C ALA A 57 11.29 5.16 -12.57
N PRO A 58 12.42 5.61 -11.98
CA PRO A 58 13.67 5.83 -12.70
C PRO A 58 14.51 4.56 -12.99
N GLY A 59 13.94 3.35 -12.94
CA GLY A 59 14.69 2.14 -13.27
C GLY A 59 13.97 0.81 -13.05
N ARG A 60 14.48 -0.26 -13.69
CA ARG A 60 13.88 -1.61 -13.66
C ARG A 60 13.74 -2.19 -12.25
N GLY A 61 14.71 -1.96 -11.36
CA GLY A 61 14.65 -2.48 -9.98
C GLY A 61 13.52 -1.86 -9.15
N TYR A 62 13.32 -0.54 -9.25
CA TYR A 62 12.23 0.16 -8.56
C TYR A 62 10.87 -0.26 -9.11
N ARG A 63 10.78 -0.41 -10.44
CA ARG A 63 9.60 -0.91 -11.15
C ARG A 63 9.17 -2.30 -10.67
N THR A 64 10.08 -3.28 -10.67
CA THR A 64 9.78 -4.64 -10.17
C THR A 64 9.36 -4.65 -8.70
N GLY A 65 9.93 -3.77 -7.88
CA GLY A 65 9.56 -3.64 -6.47
C GLY A 65 8.13 -3.12 -6.27
N ILE A 66 7.72 -2.12 -7.05
CA ILE A 66 6.35 -1.59 -7.04
C ILE A 66 5.36 -2.62 -7.62
N GLU A 67 5.71 -3.31 -8.70
CA GLU A 67 4.86 -4.36 -9.28
C GLU A 67 4.58 -5.49 -8.27
N ARG A 68 5.58 -5.90 -7.49
CA ARG A 68 5.39 -6.87 -6.39
C ARG A 68 4.50 -6.31 -5.29
N ALA A 69 4.66 -5.05 -4.90
CA ALA A 69 3.81 -4.42 -3.89
C ALA A 69 2.34 -4.33 -4.35
N LEU A 70 2.10 -4.07 -5.64
CA LEU A 70 0.77 -4.08 -6.24
C LEU A 70 0.14 -5.48 -6.24
N ASP A 71 0.91 -6.52 -6.51
CA ASP A 71 0.43 -7.91 -6.47
C ASP A 71 0.01 -8.32 -5.05
N GLU A 72 0.80 -7.95 -4.03
CA GLU A 72 0.46 -8.17 -2.62
C GLU A 72 -0.84 -7.46 -2.23
N ILE A 73 -1.04 -6.20 -2.66
CA ILE A 73 -2.31 -5.47 -2.44
C ILE A 73 -3.47 -6.20 -3.09
N ARG A 74 -3.30 -6.71 -4.32
CA ARG A 74 -4.36 -7.46 -5.03
C ARG A 74 -4.71 -8.75 -4.30
N SER A 75 -3.72 -9.46 -3.75
CA SER A 75 -3.94 -10.65 -2.94
C SER A 75 -4.77 -10.36 -1.68
N LEU A 76 -4.50 -9.24 -1.00
CA LEU A 76 -5.22 -8.81 0.20
C LEU A 76 -6.64 -8.27 -0.04
N ARG A 77 -7.01 -8.02 -1.31
CA ARG A 77 -8.35 -7.54 -1.70
C ARG A 77 -9.32 -8.69 -2.06
N ARG A 78 -8.81 -9.90 -2.30
CA ARG A 78 -9.64 -11.09 -2.55
C ARG A 78 -10.26 -11.57 -1.23
#